data_AF-X8CTS6-F1
#
_entry.id   AF-X8CTS6-F1
#
_cell.length_a   1.000
_cell.length_b   1.000
_cell.length_c   1.000
_cell.angle_alpha   90.00
_cell.angle_beta   90.00
_cell.angle_gamma   90.00
#
_symmetry.space_group_name_H-M   'P 1'
#
loop_
_entity.id
_entity.type
_entity.pdbx_description
1 polymer ?
#
loop_
_entity_poly.entity_id
_entity_poly.type
_entity_poly.pdbx_seq_one_letter_code
_entity_poly.pdbx_strand_id
1 'polypeptide(L)'
;MFGGAVLSAPVASATCDLSPADDQYINLLAQNNMVHTAEYSDCHEAAEGRWFANQVKSSSDPFGRAKELVNMVTNTTPLKADKAEWEVESAIYVYAPEVIPKIKDQAAKQNWPTES
;
A
#
# COMPACT_ATOMS: atom_id res chain seq x y z
N MET A 1 -22.89 41.60 14.55
CA MET A 1 -21.67 40.95 15.09
C MET A 1 -22.07 39.62 15.68
N PHE A 2 -21.87 38.52 14.96
CA PHE A 2 -22.03 37.16 15.47
C PHE A 2 -20.65 36.53 15.50
N GLY A 3 -20.09 36.39 16.70
CA GLY A 3 -18.79 35.79 16.93
C GLY A 3 -18.88 34.28 16.73
N GLY A 4 -18.37 33.80 15.59
CA GLY A 4 -18.13 32.39 15.36
C GLY A 4 -16.90 31.95 16.13
N ALA A 5 -17.10 31.20 17.22
CA ALA A 5 -16.04 30.41 17.80
C ALA A 5 -15.66 29.35 16.77
N VAL A 6 -14.55 29.57 16.06
CA VAL A 6 -13.84 28.50 15.36
C VAL A 6 -13.31 27.57 16.44
N LEU A 7 -14.05 26.50 16.70
CA LEU A 7 -13.52 25.35 17.42
C LEU A 7 -12.36 24.84 16.57
N SER A 8 -11.14 25.20 16.95
CA SER A 8 -9.94 24.55 16.43
C SER A 8 -10.12 23.06 16.68
N ALA A 9 -10.39 22.30 15.61
CA ALA A 9 -10.36 20.86 15.68
C ALA A 9 -8.98 20.50 16.26
N PRO A 10 -8.91 19.63 17.29
CA PRO A 10 -7.63 19.19 17.79
C PRO A 10 -6.88 18.64 16.58
N VAL A 11 -5.69 19.18 16.34
CA VAL A 11 -4.71 18.52 15.45
C VAL A 11 -4.60 17.12 16.01
N ALA A 12 -5.19 16.16 15.31
CA ALA A 12 -4.94 14.76 15.58
C ALA A 12 -3.49 14.53 15.16
N SER A 13 -2.55 14.97 16.00
CA SER A 13 -1.28 14.30 16.13
C SER A 13 -1.63 12.93 16.69
N ALA A 14 -2.07 12.03 15.80
CA ALA A 14 -1.82 10.62 16.03
C ALA A 14 -0.33 10.55 16.28
N THR A 15 0.07 10.18 17.50
CA THR A 15 1.45 9.86 17.80
C THR A 15 1.88 8.86 16.74
N CYS A 16 2.79 9.29 15.87
CA CYS A 16 3.25 8.49 14.74
C CYS A 16 4.20 7.43 15.30
N ASP A 17 3.62 6.38 15.88
CA ASP A 17 4.37 5.24 16.42
C ASP A 17 4.46 4.18 15.32
N LEU A 18 5.58 4.21 14.60
CA LEU A 18 5.92 3.17 13.63
C LEU A 18 6.29 1.89 14.37
N SER A 19 5.67 0.78 13.96
CA SER A 19 6.09 -0.56 14.36
C SER A 19 7.32 -1.01 13.57
N PRO A 20 8.05 -2.06 14.01
CA PRO A 20 9.16 -2.60 13.23
C PRO A 20 8.79 -3.06 11.81
N ALA A 21 7.54 -3.49 11.61
CA ALA A 21 7.03 -3.82 10.27
C ALA A 21 6.86 -2.55 9.43
N ASP A 22 6.40 -1.46 10.05
CA ASP A 22 6.28 -0.18 9.36
C ASP A 22 7.65 0.33 8.91
N ASP A 23 8.65 0.29 9.81
CA ASP A 23 10.03 0.63 9.46
C ASP A 23 10.55 -0.23 8.30
N GLN A 24 10.25 -1.53 8.30
CA GLN A 24 10.65 -2.41 7.20
C GLN A 24 10.00 -2.00 5.87
N TYR A 25 8.71 -1.69 5.87
CA TYR A 25 7.98 -1.23 4.69
C TYR A 25 8.55 0.09 4.16
N ILE A 26 8.74 1.08 5.02
CA ILE A 26 9.32 2.38 4.66
C ILE A 26 10.73 2.22 4.10
N ASN A 27 11.55 1.35 4.69
CA ASN A 27 12.89 1.06 4.18
C ASN A 27 12.85 0.39 2.80
N LEU A 28 11.85 -0.44 2.49
CA LEU A 28 11.67 -1.00 1.14
C LEU A 28 11.26 0.07 0.13
N LEU A 29 10.38 0.99 0.51
CA LEU A 29 10.00 2.13 -0.32
C LEU A 29 11.22 3.02 -0.61
N ALA A 30 12.01 3.35 0.41
CA ALA A 30 13.21 4.17 0.28
C ALA A 30 14.24 3.56 -0.68
N GLN A 31 14.45 2.24 -0.66
CA GLN A 31 15.35 1.54 -1.60
C GLN A 31 14.99 1.75 -3.07
N ASN A 32 13.71 2.01 -3.35
CA ASN A 32 13.22 2.26 -4.70
C ASN A 32 12.96 3.75 -4.96
N ASN A 33 13.54 4.66 -4.17
CA ASN A 33 13.32 6.11 -4.27
C ASN A 33 11.85 6.52 -4.21
N MET A 34 11.02 5.78 -3.46
CA MET A 34 9.59 6.04 -3.27
C MET A 34 9.34 7.02 -2.13
N VAL A 35 10.24 7.99 -1.91
CA VAL A 35 10.02 9.01 -0.88
C VAL A 35 8.91 9.92 -1.39
N HIS A 36 7.70 9.75 -0.87
CA HIS A 36 6.62 10.68 -1.15
C HIS A 36 7.05 12.06 -0.64
N THR A 37 6.64 13.10 -1.36
CA THR A 37 7.01 14.50 -1.11
C THR A 37 6.89 14.90 0.36
N ALA A 38 7.56 15.97 0.81
CA ALA A 38 7.59 16.42 2.21
C ALA A 38 6.24 16.64 2.92
N GLU A 39 5.12 16.56 2.19
CA GLU A 39 3.74 16.61 2.69
C GLU A 39 3.23 15.25 3.21
N TYR A 40 3.91 14.16 2.88
CA TYR A 40 3.62 12.82 3.36
C TYR A 40 4.62 12.45 4.46
N SER A 41 4.10 11.86 5.54
CA SER A 41 4.90 11.41 6.67
C SER A 41 4.87 9.89 6.71
N ASP A 42 5.97 9.23 7.05
CA ASP A 42 6.12 7.76 7.10
C ASP A 42 4.93 7.00 7.72
N CYS A 43 4.19 7.62 8.64
CA CYS A 43 2.95 7.03 9.18
C CYS A 43 1.80 6.93 8.18
N HIS A 44 1.67 7.90 7.29
CA HIS A 44 0.72 7.87 6.18
C HIS A 44 1.06 6.72 5.23
N GLU A 45 2.32 6.62 4.80
CA GLU A 45 2.80 5.50 3.97
C GLU A 45 2.54 4.17 4.66
N ALA A 46 2.92 4.03 5.93
CA ALA A 46 2.69 2.80 6.67
C ALA A 46 1.20 2.47 6.80
N ALA A 47 0.33 3.47 6.98
CA ALA A 47 -1.12 3.27 7.00
C ALA A 47 -1.64 2.80 5.63
N GLU A 48 -1.15 3.38 4.54
CA GLU A 48 -1.50 2.98 3.16
C GLU A 48 -1.00 1.56 2.84
N GLY A 49 0.25 1.23 3.17
CA GLY A 49 0.80 -0.12 3.00
C GLY A 49 0.00 -1.17 3.77
N ARG A 50 -0.37 -0.90 5.02
CA ARG A 50 -1.26 -1.78 5.79
C ARG A 50 -2.63 -1.91 5.15
N TRP A 51 -3.17 -0.82 4.60
CA TRP A 51 -4.43 -0.85 3.88
C TRP A 51 -4.35 -1.76 2.64
N PHE A 52 -3.32 -1.63 1.79
CA PHE A 52 -3.12 -2.51 0.63
C PHE A 52 -3.07 -3.98 1.04
N ALA A 53 -2.24 -4.32 2.03
CA ALA A 53 -2.10 -5.69 2.49
C ALA A 53 -3.42 -6.26 3.02
N ASN A 54 -4.19 -5.47 3.76
CA ASN A 54 -5.51 -5.87 4.25
C ASN A 54 -6.50 -6.12 3.09
N GLN A 55 -6.48 -5.28 2.04
CA GLN A 55 -7.32 -5.48 0.85
C GLN A 55 -7.01 -6.81 0.17
N VAL A 56 -5.72 -7.11 -0.01
CA VAL A 56 -5.26 -8.35 -0.65
C VAL A 56 -5.58 -9.57 0.20
N LYS A 57 -5.30 -9.50 1.51
CA LYS A 57 -5.57 -10.57 2.48
C LYS A 57 -7.05 -10.94 2.58
N SER A 58 -7.93 -9.95 2.45
CA SER A 58 -9.37 -10.15 2.53
C SER A 58 -9.99 -10.67 1.24
N SER A 59 -9.22 -10.77 0.15
CA SER A 59 -9.72 -11.17 -1.16
C SER A 59 -9.76 -12.70 -1.33
N SER A 60 -10.84 -13.18 -1.96
CA SER A 60 -10.89 -14.56 -2.47
C SER A 60 -9.91 -14.79 -3.62
N ASP A 61 -9.60 -13.73 -4.38
CA ASP A 61 -8.55 -13.65 -5.40
C ASP A 61 -7.47 -12.60 -5.05
N PRO A 62 -6.48 -12.94 -4.21
CA PRO A 62 -5.40 -12.03 -3.83
C PRO A 62 -4.57 -11.52 -5.01
N PHE A 63 -4.26 -12.35 -6.01
CA PHE A 63 -3.47 -11.91 -7.16
C PHE A 63 -4.21 -10.89 -8.03
N GLY A 64 -5.48 -11.16 -8.36
CA GLY A 64 -6.31 -10.19 -9.07
C GLY A 64 -6.43 -8.89 -8.30
N ARG A 65 -6.67 -8.97 -6.97
CA ARG A 65 -6.78 -7.80 -6.11
C ARG A 65 -5.49 -6.97 -6.07
N ALA A 66 -4.33 -7.61 -5.97
CA ALA A 66 -3.04 -6.90 -6.00
C ALA A 66 -2.87 -6.11 -7.32
N LYS A 67 -3.21 -6.72 -8.47
CA LYS A 67 -3.17 -6.03 -9.78
C LYS A 67 -4.12 -4.83 -9.85
N GLU A 68 -5.32 -4.95 -9.29
CA GLU A 68 -6.25 -3.82 -9.19
C GLU A 68 -5.68 -2.67 -8.36
N LEU A 69 -5.00 -2.97 -7.25
CA LEU A 69 -4.36 -1.96 -6.41
C LEU A 69 -3.21 -1.26 -7.15
N VAL A 70 -2.37 -2.01 -7.86
CA VAL A 70 -1.31 -1.43 -8.72
C VAL A 70 -1.90 -0.49 -9.77
N ASN A 71 -2.98 -0.92 -10.44
CA ASN A 71 -3.68 -0.09 -11.42
C ASN A 71 -4.29 1.17 -10.78
N MET A 72 -4.86 1.06 -9.59
CA MET A 72 -5.39 2.21 -8.87
C MET A 72 -4.27 3.22 -8.56
N VAL A 73 -3.17 2.79 -7.94
CA VAL A 73 -2.03 3.68 -7.63
C VAL A 73 -1.50 4.34 -8.90
N THR A 74 -1.33 3.57 -9.98
CA THR A 74 -0.89 4.10 -11.29
C THR A 74 -1.84 5.14 -11.87
N ASN A 75 -3.15 5.03 -11.60
CA ASN A 75 -4.17 5.94 -12.16
C ASN A 75 -4.46 7.15 -11.26
N THR A 76 -4.20 7.07 -9.96
CA THR A 76 -4.53 8.13 -8.99
C THR A 76 -3.32 8.90 -8.48
N THR A 77 -2.10 8.44 -8.78
CA THR A 77 -0.86 9.07 -8.37
C THR A 77 0.05 9.37 -9.57
N PRO A 78 1.09 10.21 -9.43
CA PRO A 78 2.11 10.39 -10.45
C PRO A 78 3.09 9.20 -10.58
N LEU A 79 2.93 8.13 -9.80
CA LEU A 79 3.83 6.99 -9.83
C LEU A 79 3.70 6.22 -11.15
N LYS A 80 4.84 5.78 -11.67
CA LYS A 80 4.89 4.88 -12.82
C LYS A 80 4.52 3.46 -12.39
N ALA A 81 4.15 2.63 -13.36
CA ALA A 81 3.67 1.26 -13.11
C ALA A 81 4.65 0.41 -12.28
N ASP A 82 5.96 0.52 -12.52
CA ASP A 82 7.01 -0.18 -11.77
C ASP A 82 7.07 0.24 -10.29
N LYS A 83 6.79 1.51 -10.01
CA LYS A 83 6.75 2.09 -8.67
C LYS A 83 5.48 1.70 -7.93
N ALA A 84 4.34 1.76 -8.61
CA ALA A 84 3.07 1.30 -8.08
C ALA A 84 3.09 -0.22 -7.76
N GLU A 85 3.71 -1.02 -8.63
CA GLU A 85 3.92 -2.45 -8.39
C GLU A 85 4.79 -2.67 -7.16
N TRP A 86 5.94 -1.98 -7.09
CA TRP A 86 6.83 -2.07 -5.93
C TRP A 86 6.15 -1.71 -4.60
N GLU A 87 5.30 -0.69 -4.59
CA GLU A 87 4.56 -0.25 -3.40
C GLU A 87 3.63 -1.34 -2.87
N VAL A 88 2.77 -1.85 -3.75
CA VAL A 88 1.79 -2.88 -3.41
C VAL A 88 2.50 -4.19 -3.05
N GLU A 89 3.53 -4.59 -3.79
CA GLU A 89 4.31 -5.79 -3.48
C GLU A 89 5.05 -5.69 -2.14
N SER A 90 5.67 -4.55 -1.85
CA SER A 90 6.35 -4.30 -0.57
C SER A 90 5.36 -4.36 0.60
N ALA A 91 4.17 -3.80 0.41
CA ALA A 91 3.10 -3.84 1.40
C ALA A 91 2.66 -5.29 1.69
N ILE A 92 2.43 -6.10 0.65
CA ILE A 92 2.07 -7.51 0.79
C ILE A 92 3.21 -8.28 1.47
N TYR A 93 4.45 -8.05 1.04
CA TYR A 93 5.63 -8.72 1.57
C TYR A 93 5.80 -8.53 3.08
N VAL A 94 5.54 -7.32 3.56
CA VAL A 94 5.71 -6.97 4.97
C VAL A 94 4.49 -7.34 5.81
N TYR A 95 3.29 -6.95 5.38
CA TYR A 95 2.10 -7.01 6.24
C TYR A 95 1.17 -8.19 5.98
N ALA A 96 1.31 -8.88 4.85
CA ALA A 96 0.54 -10.09 4.54
C ALA A 96 1.38 -11.19 3.87
N PRO A 97 2.56 -11.57 4.43
CA PRO A 97 3.44 -12.55 3.81
C PRO A 97 2.77 -13.92 3.61
N GLU A 98 1.77 -14.25 4.41
CA GLU A 98 1.01 -15.50 4.34
C GLU A 98 0.22 -15.67 3.03
N VAL A 99 -0.10 -14.58 2.32
CA VAL A 99 -0.85 -14.66 1.05
C VAL A 99 0.06 -14.87 -0.16
N ILE A 100 1.36 -14.65 -0.02
CA ILE A 100 2.33 -14.74 -1.13
C ILE A 100 2.30 -16.11 -1.83
N PRO A 101 2.25 -17.26 -1.12
CA PRO A 101 2.16 -18.56 -1.80
C PRO A 101 0.92 -18.68 -2.67
N LYS A 102 -0.23 -18.17 -2.20
CA LYS A 102 -1.49 -18.19 -2.95
C LYS A 102 -1.40 -17.26 -4.17
N ILE A 103 -0.84 -16.06 -4.02
CA ILE A 103 -0.61 -15.13 -5.13
C ILE A 103 0.25 -15.77 -6.22
N LYS A 104 1.36 -16.42 -5.83
CA LYS A 104 2.27 -17.09 -6.78
C LYS A 104 1.58 -18.23 -7.54
N ASP A 105 0.78 -19.05 -6.85
CA ASP A 105 -0.01 -20.12 -7.47
C ASP A 105 -1.04 -19.56 -8.47
N GLN A 106 -1.76 -18.50 -8.10
CA GLN A 106 -2.73 -17.84 -8.97
C GLN A 106 -2.08 -17.19 -10.19
N ALA A 107 -0.93 -16.53 -10.00
CA ALA A 107 -0.16 -15.93 -11.08
C ALA A 107 0.34 -16.99 -12.08
N ALA A 108 0.84 -18.13 -11.57
CA ALA A 108 1.27 -19.23 -12.41
C ALA A 108 0.11 -19.78 -13.27
N LYS A 109 -1.08 -19.93 -12.70
CA LYS A 109 -2.28 -20.41 -13.40
C LYS A 109 -2.79 -19.43 -14.46
N GLN A 110 -2.71 -18.12 -14.21
CA GLN A 110 -3.07 -17.12 -15.22
C GLN A 110 -2.07 -17.09 -16.39
N ASN A 111 -0.82 -17.49 -16.17
CA ASN A 111 0.22 -17.52 -17.18
C ASN A 111 0.36 -18.88 -17.88
N TRP A 112 -0.53 -19.85 -17.60
CA TRP A 112 -0.57 -21.10 -18.35
C TRP A 112 -1.12 -20.86 -19.76
N PRO A 113 -0.47 -21.39 -20.82
CA PRO A 113 -1.06 -21.37 -22.14
C PRO A 113 -2.39 -22.13 -22.06
N THR A 114 -3.49 -21.44 -22.33
CA THR A 114 -4.79 -22.10 -22.49
C THR A 114 -4.67 -22.95 -23.75
N GLU A 115 -4.62 -24.28 -23.61
CA GLU A 115 -4.74 -25.17 -24.76
C GLU A 115 -6.02 -24.79 -25.50
N SER A 116 -5.85 -24.30 -26.74
CA SER A 116 -6.92 -23.94 -27.66
C SER A 116 -7.42 -25.17 -28.40
#